data_AF-A0A847JWT2-F1
#
_entry.id   AF-A0A847JWT2-F1
#
_cell.length_a   1.000
_cell.length_b   1.000
_cell.length_c   1.000
_cell.angle_alpha   90.00
_cell.angle_beta   90.00
_cell.angle_gamma   90.00
#
_symmetry.space_group_name_H-M   'P 1'
#
loop_
_entity.id
_entity.type
_entity.pdbx_description
1 polymer ?
#
loop_
_entity_poly.entity_id
_entity_poly.type
_entity_poly.pdbx_seq_one_letter_code
_entity_poly.pdbx_strand_id
1 'polypeptide(L)'
;MRLALAMTILALAITPQKETAVYDRYGGLLTLKGTRTGFFHVEQIRDRWWIVTPDGHAFISKGVCHVSYTADHAPSLGYSPYGRVTEAKYGSAQAWAKATAERMKSWGLNTVGAWSSPEMHAQGLAYAPILNVAASIERDLWLKGGVVDVFAPTFLEGARRVAQSLCAPHKNDPWLLGYFTDNELRWGADWRSKESLLQTFLKMPPEAPGRKKAEELLKARGTSGDPTPEDTAAFQRMVAEQYFRVCREAIRAADPNHMVIGCRFAGYSPEPVLQGLKGHVDIVSYNDYGFEPPIRMLERIVEITGRPVMITEFSFKARDSGLPNTRGAGLPVDTQQDRADKFESYVRKLAALPAWVGYHWFEWCDEPKEGRFDGENSNYGLVRIDDTPWEILTERFARLNPQLEAICTAARADRDRE
;
A
#
# COMPACT_ATOMS: atom_id res chain seq x y z
N MET A 1 6.56 81.78 17.45
CA MET A 1 7.10 80.48 17.88
C MET A 1 6.00 79.43 17.75
N ARG A 2 5.93 78.71 16.63
CA ARG A 2 5.12 77.49 16.46
C ARG A 2 5.87 76.58 15.47
N LEU A 3 6.54 75.55 16.00
CA LEU A 3 7.07 74.44 15.19
C LEU A 3 5.91 73.49 14.88
N ALA A 4 5.72 73.16 13.61
CA ALA A 4 4.89 72.03 13.18
C ALA A 4 5.81 70.88 12.78
N LEU A 5 5.67 69.75 13.48
CA LEU A 5 6.44 68.53 13.31
C LEU A 5 5.88 67.73 12.12
N ALA A 6 6.69 67.52 11.08
CA ALA A 6 6.32 66.64 9.96
C ALA A 6 6.65 65.19 10.33
N MET A 7 5.61 64.37 10.57
CA MET A 7 5.76 62.91 10.66
C MET A 7 5.85 62.33 9.25
N THR A 8 7.01 61.77 8.91
CA THR A 8 7.19 60.98 7.69
C THR A 8 6.93 59.51 8.04
N ILE A 9 5.83 58.95 7.56
CA ILE A 9 5.55 57.51 7.68
C ILE A 9 6.34 56.81 6.58
N LEU A 10 7.40 56.09 6.96
CA LEU A 10 8.14 55.21 6.07
C LEU A 10 7.36 53.90 5.94
N ALA A 11 6.63 53.74 4.83
CA ALA A 11 6.02 52.46 4.49
C ALA A 11 7.12 51.48 4.06
N LEU A 12 7.45 50.50 4.91
CA LEU A 12 8.23 49.34 4.48
C LEU A 12 7.39 48.52 3.50
N ALA A 13 7.78 48.52 2.23
CA ALA A 13 7.28 47.56 1.26
C ALA A 13 7.79 46.16 1.65
N ILE A 14 6.91 45.34 2.22
CA ILE A 14 7.16 43.91 2.39
C ILE A 14 7.06 43.28 1.00
N THR A 15 8.20 43.06 0.36
CA THR A 15 8.25 42.19 -0.82
C THR A 15 7.86 40.78 -0.41
N PRO A 16 6.86 40.13 -1.05
CA PRO A 16 6.54 38.75 -0.75
C PRO A 16 7.76 37.90 -1.09
N GLN A 17 8.33 37.26 -0.07
CA GLN A 17 9.37 36.27 -0.25
C GLN A 17 8.76 35.14 -1.08
N LYS A 18 9.26 34.96 -2.30
CA LYS A 18 8.85 33.89 -3.19
C LYS A 18 9.10 32.58 -2.44
N GLU A 19 8.05 31.92 -1.93
CA GLU A 19 8.18 30.60 -1.31
C GLU A 19 8.88 29.70 -2.33
N THR A 20 10.09 29.26 -2.01
CA THR A 20 10.79 28.29 -2.83
C THR A 20 10.02 26.99 -2.71
N ALA A 21 9.49 26.50 -3.83
CA ALA A 21 8.85 25.19 -3.87
C ALA A 21 9.76 24.15 -3.20
N VAL A 22 9.21 23.35 -2.30
CA VAL A 22 9.93 22.28 -1.59
C VAL A 22 9.87 20.97 -2.39
N TYR A 23 8.76 20.77 -3.09
CA TYR A 23 8.46 19.57 -3.85
C TYR A 23 8.27 19.85 -5.34
N ASP A 24 8.56 18.87 -6.19
CA ASP A 24 8.15 18.87 -7.59
C ASP A 24 6.63 18.63 -7.72
N ARG A 25 6.12 18.66 -8.96
CA ARG A 25 4.68 18.51 -9.21
C ARG A 25 4.10 17.17 -8.76
N TYR A 26 4.93 16.14 -8.60
CA TYR A 26 4.53 14.80 -8.15
C TYR A 26 4.71 14.61 -6.64
N GLY A 27 5.22 15.62 -5.92
CA GLY A 27 5.49 15.55 -4.49
C GLY A 27 6.90 15.06 -4.12
N GLY A 28 7.84 15.01 -5.07
CA GLY A 28 9.23 14.63 -4.83
C GLY A 28 10.08 15.78 -4.31
N LEU A 29 11.00 15.51 -3.37
CA LEU A 29 11.84 16.51 -2.71
C LEU A 29 12.89 17.12 -3.66
N LEU A 30 12.76 18.40 -3.99
CA LEU A 30 13.61 19.09 -4.98
C LEU A 30 15.10 19.11 -4.64
N THR A 31 15.45 19.01 -3.35
CA THR A 31 16.84 19.01 -2.87
C THR A 31 17.53 17.65 -2.98
N LEU A 32 16.78 16.57 -3.27
CA LEU A 32 17.32 15.21 -3.39
C LEU A 32 16.97 14.63 -4.77
N LYS A 33 17.95 14.67 -5.68
CA LYS A 33 17.81 14.26 -7.07
C LYS A 33 18.16 12.79 -7.27
N GLY A 34 17.35 12.10 -8.06
CA GLY A 34 17.63 10.80 -8.67
C GLY A 34 17.58 10.90 -10.20
N THR A 35 17.41 9.77 -10.86
CA THR A 35 17.34 9.70 -12.33
C THR A 35 15.98 10.18 -12.84
N ARG A 36 15.95 11.03 -13.88
CA ARG A 36 14.69 11.43 -14.53
C ARG A 36 14.33 10.45 -15.64
N THR A 37 13.27 9.66 -15.45
CA THR A 37 12.81 8.65 -16.43
C THR A 37 11.47 8.98 -17.07
N GLY A 38 10.73 9.95 -16.53
CA GLY A 38 9.34 10.22 -16.92
C GLY A 38 8.30 9.33 -16.23
N PHE A 39 8.73 8.40 -15.37
CA PHE A 39 7.85 7.51 -14.60
C PHE A 39 8.38 7.30 -13.18
N PHE A 40 7.49 6.93 -12.26
CA PHE A 40 7.93 6.51 -10.93
C PHE A 40 8.79 5.23 -11.02
N HIS A 41 9.91 5.21 -10.29
CA HIS A 41 10.80 4.05 -10.18
C HIS A 41 11.49 4.07 -8.82
N VAL A 42 12.32 3.07 -8.52
CA VAL A 42 13.12 3.02 -7.29
C VAL A 42 14.60 3.18 -7.59
N GLU A 43 15.30 3.91 -6.73
CA GLU A 43 16.74 4.15 -6.82
C GLU A 43 17.35 4.14 -5.41
N GLN A 44 18.59 3.67 -5.27
CA GLN A 44 19.38 3.92 -4.08
C GLN A 44 20.10 5.26 -4.21
N ILE A 45 19.76 6.21 -3.33
CA ILE A 45 20.38 7.53 -3.28
C ILE A 45 20.98 7.70 -1.89
N ARG A 46 22.32 7.80 -1.81
CA ARG A 46 23.06 7.96 -0.55
C ARG A 46 22.76 6.83 0.47
N ASP A 47 22.88 5.58 0.01
CA ASP A 47 22.71 4.35 0.82
C ASP A 47 21.30 4.13 1.41
N ARG A 48 20.30 4.84 0.88
CA ARG A 48 18.88 4.65 1.18
C ARG A 48 18.11 4.42 -0.10
N TRP A 49 17.12 3.54 -0.05
CA TRP A 49 16.14 3.40 -1.11
C TRP A 49 15.15 4.54 -1.10
N TRP A 50 14.84 5.04 -2.29
CA TRP A 50 13.79 6.02 -2.53
C TRP A 50 12.92 5.54 -3.68
N ILE A 51 11.65 5.93 -3.66
CA ILE A 51 10.92 6.10 -4.91
C ILE A 51 11.45 7.41 -5.54
N VAL A 52 11.55 7.47 -6.86
CA VAL A 52 11.94 8.66 -7.61
C VAL A 52 10.78 9.04 -8.52
N THR A 53 10.39 10.30 -8.49
CA THR A 53 9.29 10.84 -9.30
C THR A 53 9.64 10.84 -10.80
N PRO A 54 8.63 10.98 -11.68
CA PRO A 54 8.85 11.21 -13.10
C PRO A 54 9.81 12.37 -13.44
N ASP A 55 9.89 13.39 -12.59
CA ASP A 55 10.77 14.55 -12.77
C ASP A 55 12.16 14.36 -12.13
N GLY A 56 12.43 13.22 -11.48
CA GLY A 56 13.75 12.84 -11.00
C GLY A 56 14.06 13.27 -9.56
N HIS A 57 13.07 13.35 -8.69
CA HIS A 57 13.26 13.72 -7.28
C HIS A 57 12.82 12.61 -6.34
N ALA A 58 13.50 12.50 -5.20
CA ALA A 58 13.22 11.48 -4.20
C ALA A 58 11.81 11.67 -3.58
N PHE A 59 11.10 10.57 -3.37
CA PHE A 59 9.70 10.53 -2.99
C PHE A 59 9.48 9.45 -1.93
N ILE A 60 8.66 9.77 -0.94
CA ILE A 60 8.09 8.80 0.00
C ILE A 60 6.60 8.75 -0.29
N SER A 61 6.08 7.54 -0.59
CA SER A 61 4.65 7.36 -0.81
C SER A 61 3.90 7.40 0.52
N LYS A 62 3.11 8.44 0.74
CA LYS A 62 2.30 8.68 1.95
C LYS A 62 0.84 8.64 1.51
N GLY A 63 0.21 7.47 1.64
CA GLY A 63 -1.10 7.25 1.05
C GLY A 63 -2.14 6.63 1.96
N VAL A 64 -3.31 6.43 1.38
CA VAL A 64 -4.51 5.91 2.05
C VAL A 64 -5.17 4.90 1.12
N CYS A 65 -5.54 3.74 1.65
CA CYS A 65 -6.32 2.72 0.96
C CYS A 65 -7.81 3.08 0.95
N HIS A 66 -8.53 2.52 -0.02
CA HIS A 66 -9.99 2.62 -0.14
C HIS A 66 -10.50 4.07 -0.08
N VAL A 67 -9.81 5.00 -0.74
CA VAL A 67 -10.29 6.38 -0.93
C VAL A 67 -11.42 6.33 -1.95
N SER A 68 -12.61 6.00 -1.46
CA SER A 68 -13.77 5.63 -2.24
C SER A 68 -14.94 6.56 -1.97
N TYR A 69 -15.61 7.01 -3.04
CA TYR A 69 -16.80 7.84 -2.96
C TYR A 69 -17.93 7.17 -2.16
N THR A 70 -18.01 5.84 -2.26
CA THR A 70 -19.01 5.05 -1.54
C THR A 70 -18.47 4.44 -0.27
N ALA A 71 -17.16 4.23 -0.10
CA ALA A 71 -16.60 3.39 0.96
C ALA A 71 -17.35 2.04 1.07
N ASP A 72 -17.42 1.46 2.28
CA ASP A 72 -18.00 0.13 2.50
C ASP A 72 -19.51 0.05 2.42
N HIS A 73 -19.98 -1.03 1.79
CA HIS A 73 -21.38 -1.43 1.81
C HIS A 73 -21.69 -2.21 3.10
N ALA A 74 -22.83 -1.89 3.73
CA ALA A 74 -23.36 -2.65 4.86
C ALA A 74 -24.48 -3.59 4.37
N PRO A 75 -24.27 -4.92 4.32
CA PRO A 75 -25.28 -5.86 3.81
C PRO A 75 -26.60 -5.81 4.58
N SER A 76 -26.55 -5.62 5.89
CA SER A 76 -27.72 -5.52 6.78
C SER A 76 -28.58 -4.29 6.51
N LEU A 77 -27.98 -3.22 5.98
CA LEU A 77 -28.70 -2.01 5.57
C LEU A 77 -29.12 -2.06 4.10
N GLY A 78 -28.43 -2.84 3.27
CA GLY A 78 -28.66 -2.93 1.83
C GLY A 78 -28.05 -1.76 1.03
N TYR A 79 -27.31 -0.86 1.68
CA TYR A 79 -26.64 0.29 1.03
C TYR A 79 -25.32 0.65 1.74
N SER A 80 -24.53 1.54 1.15
CA SER A 80 -23.40 2.18 1.84
C SER A 80 -23.87 3.44 2.59
N PRO A 81 -23.70 3.50 3.93
CA PRO A 81 -24.01 4.71 4.71
C PRO A 81 -23.19 5.92 4.29
N TYR A 82 -21.87 5.77 4.12
CA TYR A 82 -20.99 6.86 3.68
C TYR A 82 -21.35 7.33 2.26
N GLY A 83 -21.68 6.41 1.36
CA GLY A 83 -22.10 6.73 0.00
C GLY A 83 -23.34 7.63 -0.07
N ARG A 84 -24.29 7.48 0.85
CA ARG A 84 -25.45 8.40 0.95
C ARG A 84 -25.05 9.79 1.45
N VAL A 85 -24.10 9.85 2.38
CA VAL A 85 -23.58 11.12 2.90
C VAL A 85 -22.82 11.87 1.82
N THR A 86 -21.93 11.20 1.08
CA THR A 86 -21.17 11.83 0.00
C THR A 86 -22.06 12.26 -1.16
N GLU A 87 -23.08 11.46 -1.51
CA GLU A 87 -24.09 11.84 -2.49
C GLU A 87 -24.85 13.09 -2.07
N ALA A 88 -25.37 13.15 -0.84
CA ALA A 88 -26.08 14.32 -0.35
C ALA A 88 -25.18 15.56 -0.24
N LYS A 89 -23.92 15.40 0.15
CA LYS A 89 -22.98 16.51 0.41
C LYS A 89 -22.34 17.08 -0.85
N TYR A 90 -21.98 16.23 -1.82
CA TYR A 90 -21.19 16.62 -2.99
C TYR A 90 -21.96 16.54 -4.31
N GLY A 91 -23.05 15.76 -4.36
CA GLY A 91 -23.86 15.54 -5.56
C GLY A 91 -23.20 14.73 -6.67
N SER A 92 -21.87 14.52 -6.64
CA SER A 92 -21.15 13.69 -7.61
C SER A 92 -19.82 13.17 -7.07
N ALA A 93 -19.37 12.04 -7.61
CA ALA A 93 -18.06 11.46 -7.29
C ALA A 93 -16.89 12.39 -7.66
N GLN A 94 -16.99 13.15 -8.75
CA GLN A 94 -15.96 14.10 -9.16
C GLN A 94 -15.82 15.29 -8.19
N ALA A 95 -16.95 15.85 -7.71
CA ALA A 95 -16.92 16.92 -6.73
C ALA A 95 -16.35 16.44 -5.39
N TRP A 96 -16.74 15.24 -4.96
CA TRP A 96 -16.16 14.59 -3.78
C TRP A 96 -14.66 14.35 -3.95
N ALA A 97 -14.22 13.80 -5.09
CA ALA A 97 -12.81 13.47 -5.33
C ALA A 97 -11.91 14.72 -5.25
N LYS A 98 -12.36 15.85 -5.80
CA LYS A 98 -11.66 17.12 -5.70
C LYS A 98 -11.50 17.57 -4.24
N ALA A 99 -12.60 17.61 -3.48
CA ALA A 99 -12.57 18.02 -2.07
C ALA A 99 -11.75 17.04 -1.18
N THR A 100 -11.83 15.74 -1.47
CA THR A 100 -11.05 14.70 -0.81
C THR A 100 -9.56 14.83 -1.11
N ALA A 101 -9.17 15.11 -2.35
CA ALA A 101 -7.78 15.35 -2.70
C ALA A 101 -7.21 16.61 -2.02
N GLU A 102 -7.99 17.68 -1.88
CA GLU A 102 -7.59 18.87 -1.11
C GLU A 102 -7.33 18.52 0.36
N ARG A 103 -8.21 17.73 0.99
CA ARG A 103 -8.01 17.22 2.37
C ARG A 103 -6.74 16.38 2.48
N MET A 104 -6.57 15.40 1.60
CA MET A 104 -5.37 14.55 1.58
C MET A 104 -4.08 15.38 1.49
N LYS A 105 -4.01 16.34 0.57
CA LYS A 105 -2.86 17.24 0.43
C LYS A 105 -2.64 18.09 1.68
N SER A 106 -3.71 18.59 2.30
CA SER A 106 -3.61 19.36 3.55
C SER A 106 -3.06 18.54 4.73
N TRP A 107 -3.22 17.22 4.69
CA TRP A 107 -2.67 16.28 5.67
C TRP A 107 -1.29 15.72 5.26
N GLY A 108 -0.67 16.28 4.22
CA GLY A 108 0.64 15.87 3.71
C GLY A 108 0.65 14.51 3.01
N LEU A 109 -0.52 13.97 2.64
CA LEU A 109 -0.63 12.76 1.84
C LEU A 109 -0.42 13.08 0.35
N ASN A 110 0.24 12.17 -0.35
CA ASN A 110 0.61 12.35 -1.77
C ASN A 110 0.25 11.13 -2.66
N THR A 111 -0.29 10.05 -2.08
CA THR A 111 -0.64 8.84 -2.84
C THR A 111 -2.05 8.33 -2.52
N VAL A 112 -2.77 7.92 -3.56
CA VAL A 112 -4.06 7.21 -3.50
C VAL A 112 -3.78 5.70 -3.62
N GLY A 113 -4.10 4.94 -2.57
CA GLY A 113 -3.78 3.52 -2.45
C GLY A 113 -4.79 2.60 -3.13
N ALA A 114 -4.64 1.29 -2.86
CA ALA A 114 -5.50 0.24 -3.39
C ALA A 114 -7.00 0.50 -3.12
N TRP A 115 -7.87 -0.01 -4.00
CA TRP A 115 -9.34 0.08 -3.91
C TRP A 115 -9.96 1.48 -3.92
N SER A 116 -9.21 2.49 -4.37
CA SER A 116 -9.74 3.86 -4.46
C SER A 116 -10.57 4.10 -5.72
N SER A 117 -11.47 5.08 -5.65
CA SER A 117 -12.32 5.50 -6.78
C SER A 117 -11.48 6.04 -7.95
N PRO A 118 -11.79 5.69 -9.22
CA PRO A 118 -11.05 6.19 -10.40
C PRO A 118 -10.99 7.72 -10.51
N GLU A 119 -12.00 8.43 -9.98
CA GLU A 119 -12.07 9.89 -9.95
C GLU A 119 -10.89 10.53 -9.20
N MET A 120 -10.24 9.78 -8.32
CA MET A 120 -9.06 10.22 -7.58
C MET A 120 -7.79 10.29 -8.44
N HIS A 121 -7.69 9.54 -9.54
CA HIS A 121 -6.47 9.45 -10.35
C HIS A 121 -6.08 10.79 -11.01
N ALA A 122 -7.06 11.65 -11.31
CA ALA A 122 -6.83 12.94 -11.97
C ALA A 122 -6.64 14.13 -10.99
N GLN A 123 -6.47 13.86 -9.69
CA GLN A 123 -6.48 14.92 -8.66
C GLN A 123 -5.08 15.44 -8.27
N GLY A 124 -4.04 15.12 -9.04
CA GLY A 124 -2.67 15.54 -8.74
C GLY A 124 -2.11 14.89 -7.48
N LEU A 125 -2.38 13.60 -7.33
CA LEU A 125 -1.82 12.68 -6.34
C LEU A 125 -1.32 11.46 -7.12
N ALA A 126 -0.22 10.85 -6.69
CA ALA A 126 0.17 9.56 -7.26
C ALA A 126 -0.91 8.50 -6.94
N TYR A 127 -1.04 7.45 -7.73
CA TYR A 127 -2.01 6.40 -7.45
C TYR A 127 -1.47 4.98 -7.68
N ALA A 128 -1.98 4.01 -6.92
CA ALA A 128 -1.50 2.63 -6.92
C ALA A 128 -2.67 1.63 -6.92
N PRO A 129 -3.20 1.25 -8.09
CA PRO A 129 -4.33 0.34 -8.18
C PRO A 129 -3.92 -1.11 -7.89
N ILE A 130 -4.92 -1.91 -7.51
CA ILE A 130 -4.79 -3.35 -7.31
C ILE A 130 -5.46 -4.11 -8.44
N LEU A 131 -4.73 -5.06 -9.03
CA LEU A 131 -5.13 -5.78 -10.22
C LEU A 131 -6.02 -6.99 -9.94
N ASN A 132 -5.86 -7.61 -8.76
CA ASN A 132 -6.54 -8.84 -8.38
C ASN A 132 -6.29 -9.96 -9.39
N VAL A 133 -5.03 -10.20 -9.76
CA VAL A 133 -4.66 -11.14 -10.83
C VAL A 133 -5.13 -12.56 -10.50
N ALA A 134 -4.70 -13.14 -9.38
CA ALA A 134 -5.18 -14.44 -8.92
C ALA A 134 -6.65 -14.39 -8.53
N ALA A 135 -7.08 -13.29 -7.89
CA ALA A 135 -8.47 -13.12 -7.49
C ALA A 135 -9.46 -12.98 -8.68
N SER A 136 -8.95 -12.75 -9.90
CA SER A 136 -9.74 -12.76 -11.14
C SER A 136 -10.06 -14.18 -11.64
N ILE A 137 -9.37 -15.19 -11.11
CA ILE A 137 -9.61 -16.62 -11.39
C ILE A 137 -10.54 -17.21 -10.34
N GLU A 138 -10.22 -16.97 -9.06
CA GLU A 138 -11.02 -17.42 -7.92
C GLU A 138 -11.23 -16.24 -6.97
N ARG A 139 -12.48 -15.94 -6.62
CA ARG A 139 -12.81 -14.77 -5.81
C ARG A 139 -12.49 -14.98 -4.33
N ASP A 140 -12.26 -13.87 -3.63
CA ASP A 140 -12.13 -13.81 -2.17
C ASP A 140 -10.97 -14.65 -1.60
N LEU A 141 -9.88 -14.81 -2.35
CA LEU A 141 -8.69 -15.57 -1.92
C LEU A 141 -8.14 -15.08 -0.59
N TRP A 142 -8.13 -13.77 -0.38
CA TRP A 142 -7.66 -13.16 0.87
C TRP A 142 -8.51 -13.61 2.08
N LEU A 143 -9.83 -13.76 1.92
CA LEU A 143 -10.75 -14.13 3.00
C LEU A 143 -10.84 -15.65 3.19
N LYS A 144 -10.99 -16.40 2.08
CA LYS A 144 -11.24 -17.85 2.10
C LYS A 144 -9.96 -18.67 2.14
N GLY A 145 -8.83 -18.07 1.77
CA GLY A 145 -7.54 -18.74 1.69
C GLY A 145 -7.49 -19.75 0.55
N GLY A 146 -8.25 -19.55 -0.54
CA GLY A 146 -8.13 -20.36 -1.75
C GLY A 146 -6.72 -20.30 -2.35
N VAL A 147 -6.38 -21.28 -3.18
CA VAL A 147 -5.07 -21.36 -3.85
C VAL A 147 -5.30 -21.69 -5.32
N VAL A 148 -5.00 -20.72 -6.18
CA VAL A 148 -5.09 -20.87 -7.63
C VAL A 148 -3.92 -21.74 -8.14
N ASP A 149 -4.19 -22.62 -9.09
CA ASP A 149 -3.15 -23.35 -9.82
C ASP A 149 -2.38 -22.39 -10.76
N VAL A 150 -1.28 -21.84 -10.27
CA VAL A 150 -0.42 -20.89 -11.01
C VAL A 150 0.32 -21.52 -12.21
N PHE A 151 0.29 -22.85 -12.32
CA PHE A 151 0.86 -23.58 -13.46
C PHE A 151 -0.19 -23.85 -14.55
N ALA A 152 -1.46 -23.61 -14.26
CA ALA A 152 -2.53 -23.81 -15.24
C ALA A 152 -2.51 -22.72 -16.34
N PRO A 153 -2.80 -23.08 -17.60
CA PRO A 153 -2.97 -22.10 -18.69
C PRO A 153 -3.98 -21.00 -18.37
N THR A 154 -5.04 -21.34 -17.63
CA THR A 154 -6.09 -20.40 -17.20
C THR A 154 -5.54 -19.26 -16.34
N PHE A 155 -4.53 -19.50 -15.50
CA PHE A 155 -3.90 -18.44 -14.72
C PHE A 155 -3.11 -17.46 -15.61
N LEU A 156 -2.33 -18.00 -16.56
CA LEU A 156 -1.59 -17.18 -17.52
C LEU A 156 -2.52 -16.32 -18.39
N GLU A 157 -3.60 -16.91 -18.90
CA GLU A 157 -4.62 -16.21 -19.68
C GLU A 157 -5.33 -15.14 -18.86
N GLY A 158 -5.68 -15.45 -17.61
CA GLY A 158 -6.26 -14.49 -16.67
C GLY A 158 -5.34 -13.31 -16.40
N ALA A 159 -4.05 -13.56 -16.12
CA ALA A 159 -3.06 -12.52 -15.90
C ALA A 159 -2.92 -11.59 -17.11
N ARG A 160 -2.84 -12.14 -18.31
CA ARG A 160 -2.79 -11.35 -19.57
C ARG A 160 -4.05 -10.53 -19.78
N ARG A 161 -5.23 -11.12 -19.55
CA ARG A 161 -6.52 -10.42 -19.66
C ARG A 161 -6.61 -9.26 -18.67
N VAL A 162 -6.24 -9.48 -17.41
CA VAL A 162 -6.21 -8.45 -16.37
C VAL A 162 -5.25 -7.33 -16.75
N ALA A 163 -4.01 -7.65 -17.12
CA ALA A 163 -3.01 -6.66 -17.50
C ALA A 163 -3.43 -5.85 -18.74
N GLN A 164 -4.01 -6.49 -19.75
CA GLN A 164 -4.50 -5.80 -20.94
C GLN A 164 -5.63 -4.82 -20.61
N SER A 165 -6.54 -5.20 -19.71
CA SER A 165 -7.70 -4.36 -19.36
C SER A 165 -7.36 -3.25 -18.37
N LEU A 166 -6.49 -3.51 -17.39
CA LEU A 166 -6.24 -2.62 -16.26
C LEU A 166 -4.88 -1.91 -16.31
N CYS A 167 -3.90 -2.44 -17.07
CA CYS A 167 -2.59 -1.79 -17.20
C CYS A 167 -2.46 -1.01 -18.52
N ALA A 168 -2.80 -1.62 -19.66
CA ALA A 168 -2.58 -1.01 -20.97
C ALA A 168 -3.19 0.40 -21.14
N PRO A 169 -4.38 0.73 -20.58
CA PRO A 169 -4.92 2.09 -20.67
C PRO A 169 -4.10 3.16 -19.94
N HIS A 170 -3.30 2.78 -18.94
CA HIS A 170 -2.56 3.70 -18.07
C HIS A 170 -1.05 3.72 -18.33
N LYS A 171 -0.55 2.96 -19.31
CA LYS A 171 0.89 2.78 -19.55
C LYS A 171 1.71 4.06 -19.77
N ASN A 172 1.06 5.17 -20.09
CA ASN A 172 1.69 6.47 -20.32
C ASN A 172 1.34 7.51 -19.25
N ASP A 173 0.57 7.16 -18.21
CA ASP A 173 0.16 8.09 -17.17
C ASP A 173 1.28 8.27 -16.14
N PRO A 174 1.95 9.43 -16.07
CA PRO A 174 3.08 9.62 -15.17
C PRO A 174 2.66 9.71 -13.69
N TRP A 175 1.37 9.79 -13.37
CA TRP A 175 0.87 9.80 -11.99
C TRP A 175 0.71 8.39 -11.40
N LEU A 176 0.73 7.36 -12.23
CA LEU A 176 0.65 5.99 -11.77
C LEU A 176 1.96 5.59 -11.08
N LEU A 177 1.88 5.27 -9.80
CA LEU A 177 3.02 4.80 -9.02
C LEU A 177 3.42 3.38 -9.43
N GLY A 178 2.44 2.49 -9.59
CA GLY A 178 2.64 1.08 -9.89
C GLY A 178 1.43 0.24 -9.50
N TYR A 179 1.53 -1.07 -9.73
CA TYR A 179 0.42 -2.02 -9.57
C TYR A 179 0.65 -3.00 -8.42
N PHE A 180 -0.33 -3.13 -7.54
CA PHE A 180 -0.45 -4.31 -6.67
C PHE A 180 -1.02 -5.47 -7.49
N THR A 181 -0.42 -6.66 -7.39
CA THR A 181 -0.89 -7.83 -8.15
C THR A 181 -2.14 -8.42 -7.53
N ASP A 182 -2.11 -8.65 -6.21
CA ASP A 182 -3.20 -9.20 -5.40
C ASP A 182 -3.06 -8.71 -3.95
N ASN A 183 -3.94 -9.19 -3.07
CA ASN A 183 -3.96 -8.88 -1.64
C ASN A 183 -3.88 -10.18 -0.81
N GLU A 184 -2.95 -10.23 0.15
CA GLU A 184 -2.94 -11.20 1.26
C GLU A 184 -3.13 -12.67 0.85
N LEU A 185 -2.54 -13.07 -0.29
CA LEU A 185 -2.62 -14.43 -0.78
C LEU A 185 -2.13 -15.45 0.28
N ARG A 186 -2.76 -16.62 0.31
CA ARG A 186 -2.32 -17.70 1.19
C ARG A 186 -1.05 -18.33 0.65
N TRP A 187 0.06 -18.10 1.34
CA TRP A 187 1.36 -18.64 0.96
C TRP A 187 1.74 -19.93 1.69
N GLY A 188 0.96 -20.38 2.67
CA GLY A 188 1.21 -21.56 3.49
C GLY A 188 0.17 -21.68 4.59
N ALA A 189 0.51 -22.37 5.68
CA ALA A 189 -0.37 -22.47 6.83
C ALA A 189 -0.57 -21.10 7.50
N ASP A 190 -1.82 -20.74 7.78
CA ASP A 190 -2.22 -19.51 8.46
C ASP A 190 -3.55 -19.71 9.23
N TRP A 191 -4.33 -18.63 9.41
CA TRP A 191 -5.63 -18.67 10.09
C TRP A 191 -6.75 -19.25 9.21
N ARG A 192 -6.56 -19.32 7.88
CA ARG A 192 -7.53 -19.84 6.90
C ARG A 192 -7.37 -21.33 6.67
N SER A 193 -6.13 -21.83 6.72
CA SER A 193 -5.83 -23.27 6.60
C SER A 193 -4.54 -23.65 7.32
N LYS A 194 -4.44 -24.90 7.80
CA LYS A 194 -3.20 -25.47 8.36
C LYS A 194 -2.35 -26.21 7.33
N GLU A 195 -2.84 -26.34 6.10
CA GLU A 195 -2.13 -27.05 5.03
C GLU A 195 -1.00 -26.22 4.44
N SER A 196 0.08 -26.91 4.05
CA SER A 196 1.08 -26.31 3.17
C SER A 196 0.56 -26.18 1.73
N LEU A 197 1.20 -25.33 0.93
CA LEU A 197 0.88 -25.26 -0.51
C LEU A 197 1.08 -26.62 -1.18
N LEU A 198 2.15 -27.34 -0.85
CA LEU A 198 2.42 -28.66 -1.42
C LEU A 198 1.27 -29.63 -1.15
N GLN A 199 0.77 -29.70 0.09
CA GLN A 199 -0.38 -30.54 0.43
C GLN A 199 -1.64 -30.15 -0.35
N THR A 200 -1.92 -28.84 -0.46
CA THR A 200 -3.07 -28.35 -1.22
C THR A 200 -2.98 -28.70 -2.70
N PHE A 201 -1.81 -28.54 -3.32
CA PHE A 201 -1.61 -28.87 -4.74
C PHE A 201 -1.67 -30.39 -5.00
N LEU A 202 -1.19 -31.24 -4.09
CA LEU A 202 -1.32 -32.71 -4.20
C LEU A 202 -2.79 -33.18 -4.13
N LYS A 203 -3.68 -32.39 -3.54
CA LYS A 203 -5.12 -32.67 -3.47
C LYS A 203 -5.92 -32.20 -4.69
N MET A 204 -5.32 -31.45 -5.61
CA MET A 204 -5.97 -31.06 -6.86
C MET A 204 -6.24 -32.30 -7.75
N PRO A 205 -7.10 -32.19 -8.79
CA PRO A 205 -7.33 -33.29 -9.72
C PRO A 205 -6.02 -33.83 -10.35
N PRO A 206 -5.89 -35.15 -10.60
CA PRO A 206 -4.64 -35.75 -11.13
C PRO A 206 -4.12 -35.11 -12.43
N GLU A 207 -5.01 -34.58 -13.25
CA GLU A 207 -4.70 -33.90 -14.50
C GLU A 207 -4.21 -32.46 -14.33
N ALA A 208 -4.43 -31.85 -13.16
CA ALA A 208 -4.10 -30.45 -12.88
C ALA A 208 -2.59 -30.21 -13.02
N PRO A 209 -2.17 -29.19 -13.80
CA PRO A 209 -0.75 -28.88 -14.00
C PRO A 209 0.03 -28.68 -12.70
N GLY A 210 -0.56 -28.01 -11.71
CA GLY A 210 0.09 -27.77 -10.43
C GLY A 210 0.28 -29.04 -9.60
N ARG A 211 -0.67 -29.99 -9.65
CA ARG A 211 -0.49 -31.29 -9.01
C ARG A 211 0.65 -32.07 -9.64
N LYS A 212 0.69 -32.12 -10.97
CA LYS A 212 1.79 -32.76 -11.70
C LYS A 212 3.15 -32.16 -11.32
N LYS A 213 3.22 -30.83 -11.16
CA LYS A 213 4.44 -30.14 -10.68
C LYS A 213 4.83 -30.55 -9.26
N ALA A 214 3.86 -30.69 -8.36
CA ALA A 214 4.12 -31.18 -7.00
C ALA A 214 4.66 -32.63 -7.00
N GLU A 215 4.04 -33.51 -7.77
CA GLU A 215 4.46 -34.92 -7.90
C GLU A 215 5.85 -35.05 -8.57
N GLU A 216 6.11 -34.26 -9.61
CA GLU A 216 7.42 -34.17 -10.27
C GLU A 216 8.52 -33.75 -9.29
N LEU A 217 8.26 -32.75 -8.44
CA LEU A 217 9.21 -32.28 -7.43
C LEU A 217 9.53 -33.38 -6.41
N LEU A 218 8.51 -34.05 -5.86
CA LEU A 218 8.71 -35.13 -4.90
C LEU A 218 9.50 -36.30 -5.51
N LYS A 219 9.16 -36.69 -6.74
CA LYS A 219 9.87 -37.74 -7.47
C LYS A 219 11.34 -37.37 -7.71
N ALA A 220 11.62 -36.13 -8.13
CA ALA A 220 12.98 -35.66 -8.38
C ALA A 220 13.84 -35.63 -7.11
N ARG A 221 13.21 -35.43 -5.94
CA ARG A 221 13.88 -35.41 -4.63
C ARG A 221 13.98 -36.79 -3.99
N GLY A 222 13.43 -37.83 -4.63
CA GLY A 222 13.42 -39.18 -4.10
C GLY A 222 12.54 -39.35 -2.86
N THR A 223 11.62 -38.41 -2.60
CA THR A 223 10.72 -38.47 -1.45
C THR A 223 9.68 -39.56 -1.67
N SER A 224 9.71 -40.59 -0.84
CA SER A 224 8.66 -41.60 -0.72
C SER A 224 7.87 -41.41 0.57
N GLY A 225 6.54 -41.38 0.50
CA GLY A 225 5.67 -41.17 1.66
C GLY A 225 5.26 -39.70 1.83
N ASP A 226 5.18 -39.23 3.07
CA ASP A 226 4.73 -37.87 3.39
C ASP A 226 5.77 -36.81 3.00
N PRO A 227 5.34 -35.64 2.47
CA PRO A 227 6.28 -34.56 2.14
C PRO A 227 7.05 -34.03 3.35
N THR A 228 8.35 -33.77 3.15
CA THR A 228 9.23 -33.16 4.17
C THR A 228 9.06 -31.63 4.25
N PRO A 229 9.55 -30.98 5.32
CA PRO A 229 9.65 -29.51 5.37
C PRO A 229 10.46 -28.92 4.21
N GLU A 230 11.52 -29.59 3.78
CA GLU A 230 12.36 -29.16 2.66
C GLU A 230 11.61 -29.28 1.32
N ASP A 231 10.80 -30.33 1.13
CA ASP A 231 9.92 -30.47 -0.04
C ASP A 231 8.88 -29.35 -0.06
N THR A 232 8.29 -29.07 1.10
CA THR A 232 7.29 -28.01 1.27
C THR A 232 7.88 -26.65 0.93
N ALA A 233 9.06 -26.32 1.45
CA ALA A 233 9.76 -25.06 1.16
C ALA A 233 10.14 -24.95 -0.32
N ALA A 234 10.67 -26.03 -0.92
CA ALA A 234 11.05 -26.05 -2.33
C ALA A 234 9.84 -25.81 -3.25
N PHE A 235 8.72 -26.47 -2.97
CA PHE A 235 7.50 -26.29 -3.76
C PHE A 235 6.87 -24.91 -3.54
N GLN A 236 6.87 -24.41 -2.30
CA GLN A 236 6.41 -23.05 -2.00
C GLN A 236 7.19 -21.98 -2.77
N ARG A 237 8.52 -22.12 -2.88
CA ARG A 237 9.36 -21.26 -3.73
C ARG A 237 8.96 -21.36 -5.20
N MET A 238 8.75 -22.58 -5.71
CA MET A 238 8.38 -22.80 -7.11
C MET A 238 7.03 -22.14 -7.47
N VAL A 239 6.04 -22.27 -6.58
CA VAL A 239 4.72 -21.61 -6.76
C VAL A 239 4.88 -20.09 -6.76
N ALA A 240 5.67 -19.53 -5.83
CA ALA A 240 5.92 -18.09 -5.77
C ALA A 240 6.61 -17.58 -7.04
N GLU A 241 7.70 -18.22 -7.48
CA GLU A 241 8.41 -17.86 -8.70
C GLU A 241 7.49 -17.85 -9.91
N GLN A 242 6.68 -18.90 -10.07
CA GLN A 242 5.71 -18.99 -11.17
C GLN A 242 4.67 -17.86 -11.10
N TYR A 243 4.07 -17.62 -9.93
CA TYR A 243 3.09 -16.55 -9.73
C TYR A 243 3.64 -15.18 -10.11
N PHE A 244 4.78 -14.80 -9.49
CA PHE A 244 5.35 -13.47 -9.67
C PHE A 244 5.89 -13.27 -11.08
N ARG A 245 6.49 -14.31 -11.69
CA ARG A 245 6.93 -14.27 -13.09
C ARG A 245 5.77 -14.02 -14.05
N VAL A 246 4.69 -14.79 -13.94
CA VAL A 246 3.51 -14.63 -14.80
C VAL A 246 2.88 -13.24 -14.65
N CYS A 247 2.73 -12.76 -13.41
CA CYS A 247 2.22 -11.41 -13.16
C CYS A 247 3.12 -10.34 -13.78
N ARG A 248 4.44 -10.42 -13.55
CA ARG A 248 5.42 -9.47 -14.08
C ARG A 248 5.43 -9.44 -15.61
N GLU A 249 5.45 -10.61 -16.25
CA GLU A 249 5.46 -10.73 -17.71
C GLU A 249 4.18 -10.15 -18.32
N ALA A 250 3.01 -10.47 -17.75
CA ALA A 250 1.73 -9.94 -18.22
C ALA A 250 1.66 -8.41 -18.07
N ILE A 251 2.06 -7.89 -16.91
CA ILE A 251 2.09 -6.43 -16.66
C ILE A 251 3.06 -5.76 -17.62
N ARG A 252 4.30 -6.25 -17.75
CA ARG A 252 5.32 -5.62 -18.62
C ARG A 252 4.95 -5.65 -20.10
N ALA A 253 4.22 -6.66 -20.55
CA ALA A 253 3.72 -6.72 -21.92
C ALA A 253 2.65 -5.64 -22.20
N ALA A 254 1.79 -5.34 -21.23
CA ALA A 254 0.75 -4.31 -21.35
C ALA A 254 1.27 -2.89 -21.03
N ASP A 255 2.20 -2.80 -20.07
CA ASP A 255 2.76 -1.58 -19.51
C ASP A 255 4.26 -1.77 -19.18
N PRO A 256 5.16 -1.30 -20.06
CA PRO A 256 6.59 -1.44 -19.84
C PRO A 256 7.15 -0.45 -18.82
N ASN A 257 6.39 0.55 -18.36
CA ASN A 257 6.90 1.72 -17.64
C ASN A 257 6.71 1.63 -16.12
N HIS A 258 5.52 1.22 -15.65
CA HIS A 258 5.15 1.38 -14.23
C HIS A 258 5.61 0.24 -13.33
N MET A 259 5.83 0.52 -12.04
CA MET A 259 6.35 -0.48 -11.10
C MET A 259 5.36 -1.63 -10.82
N VAL A 260 5.90 -2.82 -10.54
CA VAL A 260 5.17 -3.90 -9.86
C VAL A 260 5.52 -3.83 -8.38
N ILE A 261 4.53 -3.48 -7.55
CA ILE A 261 4.73 -3.14 -6.14
C ILE A 261 4.28 -4.27 -5.19
N GLY A 262 4.27 -5.51 -5.69
CA GLY A 262 4.06 -6.73 -4.90
C GLY A 262 2.58 -7.13 -4.69
N CYS A 263 2.36 -8.07 -3.76
CA CYS A 263 1.07 -8.72 -3.50
C CYS A 263 0.56 -8.55 -2.06
N ARG A 264 1.07 -7.55 -1.31
CA ARG A 264 0.58 -7.14 0.00
C ARG A 264 0.54 -8.30 1.00
N PHE A 265 1.71 -8.78 1.44
CA PHE A 265 1.80 -9.87 2.42
C PHE A 265 1.09 -9.53 3.73
N ALA A 266 0.40 -10.47 4.37
CA ALA A 266 -0.39 -10.22 5.59
C ALA A 266 0.32 -10.71 6.85
N GLY A 267 1.13 -9.86 7.52
CA GLY A 267 1.79 -10.22 8.78
C GLY A 267 2.77 -11.42 8.73
N TYR A 268 2.92 -12.06 7.58
CA TYR A 268 3.84 -13.18 7.35
C TYR A 268 4.25 -13.26 5.87
N SER A 269 5.55 -13.37 5.63
CA SER A 269 6.15 -13.55 4.30
C SER A 269 7.21 -14.65 4.36
N PRO A 270 6.87 -15.90 4.02
CA PRO A 270 7.78 -17.04 4.13
C PRO A 270 9.04 -16.84 3.26
N GLU A 271 10.22 -17.21 3.78
CA GLU A 271 11.47 -17.06 3.03
C GLU A 271 11.48 -17.73 1.65
N PRO A 272 10.93 -18.96 1.46
CA PRO A 272 10.88 -19.56 0.13
C PRO A 272 10.07 -18.72 -0.87
N VAL A 273 9.04 -18.02 -0.41
CA VAL A 273 8.26 -17.08 -1.24
C VAL A 273 9.06 -15.83 -1.55
N LEU A 274 9.78 -15.29 -0.57
CA LEU A 274 10.71 -14.15 -0.77
C LEU A 274 11.82 -14.49 -1.75
N GLN A 275 12.30 -15.73 -1.77
CA GLN A 275 13.27 -16.20 -2.76
C GLN A 275 12.64 -16.31 -4.15
N GLY A 276 11.42 -16.84 -4.24
CA GLY A 276 10.69 -16.98 -5.51
C GLY A 276 10.29 -15.65 -6.14
N LEU A 277 10.00 -14.61 -5.34
CA LEU A 277 9.60 -13.30 -5.86
C LEU A 277 10.78 -12.44 -6.38
N LYS A 278 12.02 -12.83 -6.05
CA LYS A 278 13.23 -12.06 -6.37
C LYS A 278 13.34 -11.82 -7.88
N GLY A 279 13.50 -10.54 -8.26
CA GLY A 279 13.62 -10.13 -9.67
C GLY A 279 12.29 -9.87 -10.38
N HIS A 280 11.14 -10.14 -9.75
CA HIS A 280 9.83 -9.97 -10.37
C HIS A 280 9.05 -8.75 -9.86
N VAL A 281 9.48 -8.14 -8.75
CA VAL A 281 8.86 -6.93 -8.18
C VAL A 281 9.90 -5.82 -8.03
N ASP A 282 9.44 -4.57 -8.10
CA ASP A 282 10.26 -3.38 -7.90
C ASP A 282 10.23 -2.94 -6.42
N ILE A 283 9.10 -3.13 -5.73
CA ILE A 283 8.90 -2.90 -4.28
C ILE A 283 8.20 -4.13 -3.68
N VAL A 284 8.59 -4.54 -2.48
CA VAL A 284 7.86 -5.57 -1.71
C VAL A 284 6.84 -4.89 -0.78
N SER A 285 5.55 -5.17 -1.00
CA SER A 285 4.44 -4.67 -0.19
C SER A 285 4.08 -5.60 0.96
N TYR A 286 3.81 -5.00 2.13
CA TYR A 286 3.54 -5.72 3.36
C TYR A 286 2.46 -5.01 4.18
N ASN A 287 1.49 -5.75 4.68
CA ASN A 287 0.41 -5.30 5.54
C ASN A 287 0.71 -5.74 6.98
N ASP A 288 0.56 -4.82 7.92
CA ASP A 288 0.80 -5.09 9.34
C ASP A 288 -0.12 -4.24 10.22
N TYR A 289 -0.86 -4.91 11.10
CA TYR A 289 -1.77 -4.28 12.06
C TYR A 289 -1.28 -4.46 13.50
N GLY A 290 0.04 -4.56 13.68
CA GLY A 290 0.70 -4.56 14.98
C GLY A 290 0.78 -3.15 15.57
N PHE A 291 0.92 -3.05 16.89
CA PHE A 291 1.15 -1.74 17.55
C PHE A 291 2.53 -1.14 17.26
N GLU A 292 3.44 -1.94 16.73
CA GLU A 292 4.82 -1.58 16.40
C GLU A 292 5.16 -2.13 15.01
N PRO A 293 5.91 -1.38 14.19
CA PRO A 293 6.20 -1.83 12.84
C PRO A 293 7.11 -3.07 12.87
N PRO A 294 6.94 -3.99 11.91
CA PRO A 294 7.64 -5.27 11.92
C PRO A 294 9.07 -5.12 11.36
N ILE A 295 9.89 -4.25 11.95
CA ILE A 295 11.19 -3.82 11.41
C ILE A 295 12.09 -5.01 11.05
N ARG A 296 12.21 -6.01 11.93
CA ARG A 296 13.04 -7.21 11.65
C ARG A 296 12.56 -8.00 10.44
N MET A 297 11.24 -8.12 10.25
CA MET A 297 10.68 -8.78 9.08
C MET A 297 10.97 -7.98 7.81
N LEU A 298 10.82 -6.65 7.87
CA LEU A 298 11.12 -5.77 6.76
C LEU A 298 12.61 -5.83 6.37
N GLU A 299 13.52 -5.84 7.34
CA GLU A 299 14.96 -6.06 7.13
C GLU A 299 15.21 -7.42 6.46
N ARG A 300 14.56 -8.48 6.97
CA ARG A 300 14.69 -9.83 6.40
C ARG A 300 14.22 -9.91 4.94
N ILE A 301 13.15 -9.21 4.60
CA ILE A 301 12.67 -9.08 3.22
C ILE A 301 13.76 -8.45 2.34
N VAL A 302 14.38 -7.35 2.80
CA VAL A 302 15.42 -6.64 2.06
C VAL A 302 16.66 -7.51 1.88
N GLU A 303 17.10 -8.22 2.92
CA GLU A 303 18.23 -9.16 2.85
C GLU A 303 18.06 -10.23 1.77
N ILE A 304 16.86 -10.82 1.68
CA ILE A 304 16.59 -11.91 0.74
C ILE A 304 16.40 -11.37 -0.68
N THR A 305 15.60 -10.31 -0.82
CA THR A 305 15.10 -9.84 -2.12
C THR A 305 16.00 -8.79 -2.76
N GLY A 306 16.75 -8.03 -1.96
CA GLY A 306 17.49 -6.84 -2.38
C GLY A 306 16.58 -5.69 -2.82
N ARG A 307 15.29 -5.70 -2.48
CA ARG A 307 14.30 -4.71 -2.90
C ARG A 307 13.83 -3.83 -1.74
N PRO A 308 13.44 -2.57 -2.01
CA PRO A 308 12.80 -1.73 -1.01
C PRO A 308 11.45 -2.29 -0.55
N VAL A 309 11.03 -1.85 0.63
CA VAL A 309 9.81 -2.30 1.31
C VAL A 309 8.85 -1.15 1.53
N MET A 310 7.56 -1.46 1.49
CA MET A 310 6.48 -0.52 1.74
C MET A 310 5.43 -1.16 2.62
N ILE A 311 5.00 -0.46 3.68
CA ILE A 311 3.83 -0.88 4.46
C ILE A 311 2.58 -0.44 3.72
N THR A 312 1.75 -1.35 3.27
CA THR A 312 0.67 -1.04 2.32
C THR A 312 -0.72 -1.17 2.91
N GLU A 313 -0.79 -1.62 4.16
CA GLU A 313 -1.89 -1.43 5.10
C GLU A 313 -1.33 -1.44 6.51
N PHE A 314 -1.81 -0.49 7.30
CA PHE A 314 -1.79 -0.48 8.75
C PHE A 314 -2.80 0.54 9.22
N SER A 315 -3.29 0.38 10.44
CA SER A 315 -4.06 1.40 11.13
C SER A 315 -4.20 1.08 12.62
N PHE A 316 -4.74 2.07 13.33
CA PHE A 316 -5.12 1.93 14.73
C PHE A 316 -6.58 2.30 14.84
N LYS A 317 -7.32 1.58 15.68
CA LYS A 317 -8.72 1.87 16.03
C LYS A 317 -8.80 2.16 17.53
N ALA A 318 -9.74 2.98 17.99
CA ALA A 318 -9.86 3.28 19.42
C ALA A 318 -11.25 3.07 20.00
N ARG A 319 -11.29 2.71 21.28
CA ARG A 319 -12.52 2.38 22.03
C ARG A 319 -13.45 3.58 22.20
N ASP A 320 -12.90 4.79 22.30
CA ASP A 320 -13.66 6.04 22.44
C ASP A 320 -14.30 6.54 21.13
N SER A 321 -14.16 5.81 20.02
CA SER A 321 -14.73 6.19 18.73
C SER A 321 -16.26 6.11 18.67
N GLY A 322 -16.89 5.36 19.58
CA GLY A 322 -18.31 5.02 19.53
C GLY A 322 -18.65 3.90 18.55
N LEU A 323 -17.67 3.37 17.81
CA LEU A 323 -17.83 2.19 16.96
C LEU A 323 -17.62 0.89 17.76
N PRO A 324 -18.26 -0.22 17.36
CA PRO A 324 -18.14 -1.48 18.10
C PRO A 324 -16.71 -2.02 18.14
N ASN A 325 -15.95 -1.89 17.06
CA ASN A 325 -14.57 -2.41 16.94
C ASN A 325 -14.46 -3.90 17.31
N THR A 326 -15.50 -4.70 17.02
CA THR A 326 -15.58 -6.10 17.45
C THR A 326 -15.00 -7.07 16.42
N ARG A 327 -14.85 -6.64 15.16
CA ARG A 327 -14.26 -7.42 14.08
C ARG A 327 -13.26 -6.60 13.28
N GLY A 328 -12.27 -7.29 12.71
CA GLY A 328 -11.21 -6.74 11.88
C GLY A 328 -9.84 -6.71 12.56
N ALA A 329 -8.81 -6.50 11.75
CA ALA A 329 -7.42 -6.57 12.15
C ALA A 329 -7.01 -5.57 13.26
N GLY A 330 -5.99 -5.92 14.03
CA GLY A 330 -5.47 -5.08 15.12
C GLY A 330 -6.39 -4.99 16.34
N LEU A 331 -5.80 -4.69 17.49
CA LEU A 331 -6.52 -4.46 18.73
C LEU A 331 -6.79 -2.96 18.91
N PRO A 332 -7.94 -2.56 19.49
CA PRO A 332 -8.19 -1.15 19.75
C PRO A 332 -7.25 -0.61 20.84
N VAL A 333 -6.81 0.63 20.65
CA VAL A 333 -6.25 1.48 21.72
C VAL A 333 -7.37 2.17 22.49
N ASP A 334 -7.05 2.86 23.58
CA ASP A 334 -8.08 3.41 24.46
C ASP A 334 -8.72 4.68 23.87
N THR A 335 -7.91 5.61 23.37
CA THR A 335 -8.39 6.92 22.92
C THR A 335 -7.99 7.30 21.48
N GLN A 336 -8.68 8.28 20.89
CA GLN A 336 -8.25 8.89 19.62
C GLN A 336 -6.88 9.55 19.72
N GLN A 337 -6.49 10.01 20.92
CA GLN A 337 -5.14 10.51 21.17
C GLN A 337 -4.11 9.39 21.05
N ASP A 338 -4.36 8.23 21.68
CA ASP A 338 -3.48 7.05 21.54
C ASP A 338 -3.39 6.59 20.07
N ARG A 339 -4.50 6.68 19.33
CA ARG A 339 -4.57 6.34 17.91
C ARG A 339 -3.61 7.20 17.08
N ALA A 340 -3.61 8.51 17.34
CA ALA A 340 -2.70 9.46 16.69
C ALA A 340 -1.24 9.28 17.14
N ASP A 341 -0.99 9.06 18.43
CA ASP A 341 0.36 8.84 18.94
C ASP A 341 0.96 7.52 18.43
N LYS A 342 0.15 6.48 18.26
CA LYS A 342 0.57 5.22 17.62
C LYS A 342 0.90 5.42 16.15
N PHE A 343 0.10 6.17 15.40
CA PHE A 343 0.44 6.54 14.02
C PHE A 343 1.82 7.21 13.94
N GLU A 344 2.08 8.23 14.77
CA GLU A 344 3.36 8.92 14.72
C GLU A 344 4.52 8.02 15.11
N SER A 345 4.41 7.27 16.21
CA SER A 345 5.44 6.33 16.66
C SER A 345 5.77 5.29 15.58
N TYR A 346 4.74 4.70 14.98
CA TYR A 346 4.88 3.65 13.97
C TYR A 346 5.59 4.18 12.72
N VAL A 347 5.15 5.32 12.18
CA VAL A 347 5.72 5.90 10.96
C VAL A 347 7.14 6.43 11.19
N ARG A 348 7.44 7.03 12.35
CA ARG A 348 8.82 7.45 12.67
C ARG A 348 9.80 6.28 12.73
N LYS A 349 9.38 5.14 13.29
CA LYS A 349 10.20 3.92 13.34
C LYS A 349 10.42 3.35 11.93
N LEU A 350 9.41 3.39 11.05
CA LEU A 350 9.58 3.03 9.64
C LEU A 350 10.55 3.97 8.92
N ALA A 351 10.45 5.29 9.13
CA ALA A 351 11.30 6.28 8.48
C ALA A 351 12.80 6.10 8.78
N ALA A 352 13.13 5.49 9.93
CA ALA A 352 14.50 5.15 10.31
C ALA A 352 15.10 3.99 9.48
N LEU A 353 14.27 3.12 8.87
CA LEU A 353 14.71 2.01 8.05
C LEU A 353 15.16 2.50 6.66
N PRO A 354 16.42 2.31 6.23
CA PRO A 354 16.92 2.82 4.94
C PRO A 354 16.27 2.19 3.71
N ALA A 355 15.58 1.06 3.85
CA ALA A 355 14.90 0.40 2.74
C ALA A 355 13.40 0.74 2.64
N TRP A 356 12.88 1.51 3.61
CA TRP A 356 11.47 1.89 3.63
C TRP A 356 11.20 3.06 2.68
N VAL A 357 10.22 2.89 1.79
CA VAL A 357 9.88 3.89 0.75
C VAL A 357 8.46 4.47 0.87
N GLY A 358 7.69 4.06 1.87
CA GLY A 358 6.37 4.64 2.09
C GLY A 358 5.40 3.79 2.90
N TYR A 359 4.25 4.39 3.17
CA TYR A 359 3.13 3.73 3.82
C TYR A 359 1.80 4.00 3.10
N HIS A 360 0.84 3.09 3.20
CA HIS A 360 -0.58 3.35 2.99
C HIS A 360 -1.39 3.03 4.25
N TRP A 361 -2.16 3.99 4.74
CA TRP A 361 -3.08 3.84 5.86
C TRP A 361 -4.36 3.12 5.40
N PHE A 362 -4.80 2.10 6.13
CA PHE A 362 -6.09 1.45 5.89
C PHE A 362 -7.09 1.93 6.95
N GLU A 363 -8.00 2.85 6.66
CA GLU A 363 -8.43 3.32 5.33
C GLU A 363 -9.03 4.74 5.36
N TRP A 364 -9.66 5.17 4.27
CA TRP A 364 -10.23 6.51 4.15
C TRP A 364 -11.37 6.79 5.14
N CYS A 365 -12.41 5.95 5.13
CA CYS A 365 -13.62 6.12 5.93
C CYS A 365 -13.72 5.03 7.00
N ASP A 366 -14.34 5.32 8.14
CA ASP A 366 -14.71 4.30 9.11
C ASP A 366 -15.67 3.28 8.47
N GLU A 367 -15.59 2.04 8.93
CA GLU A 367 -16.51 1.00 8.52
C GLU A 367 -17.89 1.21 9.16
N PRO A 368 -18.98 0.75 8.51
CA PRO A 368 -20.31 0.77 9.11
C PRO A 368 -20.35 0.02 10.43
N LYS A 369 -20.99 0.60 11.46
CA LYS A 369 -21.17 -0.07 12.76
C LYS A 369 -21.94 -1.39 12.64
N GLU A 370 -22.78 -1.50 11.62
CA GLU A 370 -23.56 -2.70 11.29
C GLU A 370 -22.73 -3.83 10.65
N GLY A 371 -21.49 -3.56 10.27
CA GLY A 371 -20.59 -4.51 9.62
C GLY A 371 -20.57 -4.38 8.09
N ARG A 372 -19.38 -4.45 7.48
CA ARG A 372 -19.21 -4.68 6.03
C ARG A 372 -19.43 -6.16 5.67
N PHE A 373 -19.12 -6.56 4.44
CA PHE A 373 -19.48 -7.89 3.90
C PHE A 373 -18.98 -9.12 4.70
N ASP A 374 -17.92 -8.99 5.51
CA ASP A 374 -17.40 -10.02 6.43
C ASP A 374 -17.69 -9.72 7.91
N GLY A 375 -18.41 -8.63 8.16
CA GLY A 375 -18.82 -8.16 9.47
C GLY A 375 -17.85 -7.20 10.16
N GLU A 376 -16.73 -6.79 9.54
CA GLU A 376 -15.87 -5.75 10.12
C GLU A 376 -16.60 -4.42 10.31
N ASN A 377 -16.37 -3.79 11.46
CA ASN A 377 -17.11 -2.64 11.99
C ASN A 377 -16.22 -1.69 12.83
N SER A 378 -15.03 -1.42 12.30
CA SER A 378 -13.91 -0.79 12.98
C SER A 378 -13.70 0.69 12.64
N ASN A 379 -13.10 1.38 13.61
CA ASN A 379 -12.66 2.77 13.53
C ASN A 379 -11.30 2.91 12.80
N TYR A 380 -11.27 2.57 11.52
CA TYR A 380 -10.06 2.68 10.69
C TYR A 380 -9.95 4.01 9.94
N GLY A 381 -11.05 4.74 9.75
CA GLY A 381 -11.10 5.89 8.86
C GLY A 381 -10.26 7.08 9.30
N LEU A 382 -9.71 7.81 8.33
CA LEU A 382 -9.31 9.20 8.55
C LEU A 382 -10.53 10.12 8.68
N VAL A 383 -11.65 9.72 8.07
CA VAL A 383 -12.96 10.36 8.23
C VAL A 383 -13.99 9.39 8.82
N ARG A 384 -15.00 9.94 9.46
CA ARG A 384 -16.17 9.22 9.96
C ARG A 384 -17.17 8.95 8.82
N ILE A 385 -18.20 8.15 9.10
CA ILE A 385 -19.34 7.89 8.20
C ILE A 385 -20.06 9.17 7.76
N ASP A 386 -20.07 10.22 8.59
CA ASP A 386 -20.65 11.53 8.24
C ASP A 386 -19.70 12.45 7.45
N ASP A 387 -18.56 11.90 6.98
CA ASP A 387 -17.51 12.58 6.23
C ASP A 387 -16.82 13.73 6.98
N THR A 388 -16.94 13.75 8.31
CA THR A 388 -16.13 14.63 9.16
C THR A 388 -14.77 13.99 9.49
N PRO A 389 -13.66 14.75 9.49
CA PRO A 389 -12.35 14.22 9.84
C PRO A 389 -12.26 13.78 11.31
N TRP A 390 -11.45 12.75 11.59
CA TRP A 390 -10.90 12.54 12.92
C TRP A 390 -9.79 13.57 13.15
N GLU A 391 -10.15 14.75 13.68
CA GLU A 391 -9.26 15.93 13.78
C GLU A 391 -7.91 15.61 14.45
N ILE A 392 -7.93 14.97 15.64
CA ILE A 392 -6.69 14.59 16.36
C ILE A 392 -5.74 13.76 15.49
N LEU A 393 -6.29 12.79 14.73
CA LEU A 393 -5.50 11.95 13.85
C LEU A 393 -5.02 12.71 12.61
N THR A 394 -5.91 13.43 11.93
CA THR A 394 -5.58 14.13 10.68
C THR A 394 -4.63 15.31 10.89
N GLU A 395 -4.71 16.01 12.02
CA GLU A 395 -3.71 17.01 12.44
C GLU A 395 -2.34 16.38 12.69
N ARG A 396 -2.31 15.15 13.22
CA ARG A 396 -1.07 14.40 13.41
C ARG A 396 -0.42 14.04 12.08
N PHE A 397 -1.20 13.61 11.09
CA PHE A 397 -0.73 13.41 9.72
C PHE A 397 -0.17 14.72 9.13
N ALA A 398 -0.94 15.81 9.20
CA ALA A 398 -0.53 17.11 8.68
C ALA A 398 0.79 17.61 9.28
N ARG A 399 1.04 17.31 10.56
CA ARG A 399 2.27 17.67 11.26
C ARG A 399 3.46 16.79 10.85
N LEU A 400 3.27 15.47 10.81
CA LEU A 400 4.36 14.51 10.62
C LEU A 400 4.79 14.39 9.15
N ASN A 401 3.83 14.30 8.22
CA ASN A 401 4.10 13.94 6.83
C ASN A 401 5.07 14.86 6.08
N PRO A 402 5.06 16.20 6.29
CA PRO A 402 6.06 17.10 5.69
C PRO A 402 7.48 16.92 6.24
N GLN A 403 7.64 16.24 7.38
CA GLN A 403 8.94 16.03 8.02
C GLN A 403 9.62 14.72 7.59
N LEU A 404 8.89 13.81 6.94
CA LEU A 404 9.37 12.44 6.72
C LEU A 404 10.60 12.39 5.82
N GLU A 405 10.63 13.16 4.74
CA GLU A 405 11.82 13.21 3.88
C GLU A 405 13.04 13.72 4.66
N ALA A 406 12.87 14.75 5.50
CA ALA A 406 13.93 15.28 6.34
C ALA A 406 14.43 14.24 7.36
N ILE A 407 13.53 13.52 8.04
CA ILE A 407 13.87 12.43 8.97
C ILE A 407 14.67 11.34 8.26
N CYS A 408 14.21 10.91 7.07
CA CYS A 408 14.91 9.91 6.27
C CYS A 408 16.30 10.38 5.84
N THR A 409 16.49 11.67 5.51
CA THR A 409 17.82 12.20 5.19
C THR A 409 18.73 12.38 6.42
N ALA A 410 18.17 12.69 7.59
CA ALA A 410 18.92 12.95 8.82
C ALA A 410 19.40 11.69 9.53
N ALA A 411 18.67 10.56 9.43
CA ALA A 411 19.02 9.27 10.05
C ALA A 411 20.38 8.67 9.62
N ARG A 412 21.09 9.33 8.70
CA ARG A 412 22.48 9.04 8.31
C ARG A 412 23.51 9.81 9.16
N ALA A 413 23.21 11.06 9.55
CA ALA A 413 24.19 11.94 10.19
C ALA A 413 24.68 11.45 11.55
N ASP A 414 23.93 10.54 12.18
CA ASP A 414 24.31 9.91 13.45
C ASP A 414 25.10 8.60 13.25
N ARG A 415 24.94 7.90 12.11
CA ARG A 415 25.74 6.68 11.79
C ARG A 415 27.13 7.00 11.27
N ASP A 416 27.31 8.17 10.65
CA ASP A 416 28.64 8.65 10.20
C ASP A 416 29.44 9.30 11.36
N ARG A 417 28.90 9.33 12.59
CA ARG A 417 29.54 9.89 13.81
C ARG A 417 29.91 8.84 14.87
N GLU A 418 29.52 7.58 14.67
CA GLU A 418 30.00 6.41 15.44
C GLU A 418 31.09 5.69 14.63
#